data_AF-A0A830CZV1-F1
#
_entry.id   AF-A0A830CZV1-F1
#
_cell.length_a   1.000
_cell.length_b   1.000
_cell.length_c   1.000
_cell.angle_alpha   90.00
_cell.angle_beta   90.00
_cell.angle_gamma   90.00
#
_symmetry.space_group_name_H-M   'P 1'
#
loop_
_entity.id
_entity.type
_entity.pdbx_description
1 polymer ?
#
loop_
_entity_poly.entity_id
_entity_poly.type
_entity_poly.pdbx_seq_one_letter_code
_entity_poly.pdbx_strand_id
1 'polypeptide(L)'
;MLISTGKGATSDFEDVGHSDDALEKMKELYIGEIDASTLPLKEKSTDWTASLSTNGDSSDLFKIFIYILPFLLLGAPFLMHFYTKQE
;
A
#
# COMPACT_ATOMS: atom_id res chain seq x y z
N MET A 1 -15.76 -2.85 -4.96
CA MET A 1 -15.33 -1.46 -4.69
C MET A 1 -16.40 -0.53 -5.26
N LEU A 2 -17.08 0.26 -4.42
CA LEU A 2 -18.06 1.29 -4.83
C LEU A 2 -17.58 2.70 -4.43
N ILE A 3 -16.29 2.83 -4.14
CA ILE A 3 -15.72 4.00 -3.44
C ILE A 3 -15.80 5.25 -4.31
N SER A 4 -15.76 5.10 -5.64
CA SER A 4 -15.79 6.21 -6.61
C SER A 4 -17.16 6.37 -7.30
N THR A 5 -18.19 5.64 -6.89
CA THR A 5 -19.54 5.78 -7.47
C THR A 5 -20.12 7.15 -7.11
N GLY A 6 -20.49 7.96 -8.11
CA GLY A 6 -21.05 9.30 -7.91
C GLY A 6 -20.02 10.38 -7.58
N LYS A 7 -18.71 10.08 -7.62
CA LYS A 7 -17.60 11.04 -7.49
C LYS A 7 -16.79 11.06 -8.78
N GLY A 8 -16.18 12.21 -9.11
CA GLY A 8 -15.23 12.31 -10.22
C GLY A 8 -13.98 11.46 -9.96
N ALA A 9 -13.67 10.55 -10.88
CA ALA A 9 -12.55 9.58 -10.77
C ALA A 9 -11.50 9.75 -11.88
N THR A 10 -11.45 10.91 -12.54
CA THR A 10 -10.54 11.18 -13.66
C THR A 10 -9.07 10.98 -13.27
N SER A 11 -8.66 11.48 -12.10
CA SER A 11 -7.28 11.29 -11.59
C SER A 11 -6.96 9.82 -11.35
N ASP A 12 -7.88 9.09 -10.72
CA ASP A 12 -7.68 7.69 -10.35
C ASP A 12 -7.61 6.80 -11.61
N PHE A 13 -8.34 7.17 -12.66
CA PHE A 13 -8.32 6.47 -13.94
C PHE A 13 -7.02 6.73 -14.71
N GLU A 14 -6.52 7.97 -14.73
CA GLU A 14 -5.27 8.32 -15.41
C GLU A 14 -4.02 7.75 -14.70
N ASP A 15 -4.00 7.74 -13.36
CA ASP A 15 -2.87 7.26 -12.56
C ASP A 15 -2.61 5.75 -12.75
N VAL A 16 -3.65 4.97 -13.02
CA VAL A 16 -3.54 3.53 -13.27
C VAL A 16 -2.89 3.22 -14.63
N GLY A 17 -2.92 4.15 -15.60
CA GLY A 17 -2.29 3.95 -16.91
C GLY A 17 -2.94 2.84 -17.74
N HIS A 18 -4.24 2.95 -18.00
CA HIS A 18 -5.02 1.96 -18.74
C HIS A 18 -4.58 1.77 -20.21
N SER A 19 -4.82 0.58 -20.77
CA SER A 19 -4.56 0.25 -22.17
C SER A 19 -5.54 0.92 -23.13
N ASP A 20 -5.17 0.99 -24.41
CA ASP A 20 -5.99 1.58 -25.47
C ASP A 20 -7.39 0.96 -25.56
N ASP A 21 -7.51 -0.36 -25.41
CA ASP A 21 -8.81 -1.07 -25.37
C ASP A 21 -9.70 -0.61 -24.20
N ALA A 22 -9.10 -0.30 -23.04
CA ALA A 22 -9.84 0.19 -21.88
C ALA A 22 -10.31 1.64 -22.09
N LEU A 23 -9.51 2.45 -22.80
CA LEU A 23 -9.91 3.78 -23.24
C LEU A 23 -11.03 3.73 -24.28
N GLU A 24 -11.03 2.75 -25.17
CA GLU A 24 -12.11 2.55 -26.14
C GLU A 24 -13.43 2.18 -25.44
N LYS A 25 -13.38 1.26 -24.49
CA LYS A 25 -14.56 0.91 -23.67
C LYS A 25 -15.10 2.09 -22.86
N MET A 26 -14.25 3.00 -22.39
CA MET A 26 -14.70 4.22 -21.71
C MET A 26 -15.60 5.08 -22.63
N LYS A 27 -15.28 5.17 -23.93
CA LYS A 27 -16.06 5.94 -24.90
C LYS A 27 -17.41 5.29 -25.18
N GLU A 28 -17.45 3.95 -25.24
CA GLU A 28 -18.71 3.20 -25.43
C GLU A 28 -19.67 3.38 -24.24
N LEU A 29 -19.14 3.53 -23.02
CA LEU A 29 -19.91 3.73 -21.79
C LEU A 29 -20.25 5.20 -21.51
N TYR A 30 -20.01 6.11 -22.46
CA TYR A 30 -20.29 7.53 -22.30
C TYR A 30 -21.80 7.83 -22.40
N ILE A 31 -22.39 8.36 -21.33
CA ILE A 31 -23.85 8.60 -21.22
C ILE A 31 -24.19 10.11 -21.23
N GLY A 32 -23.20 10.99 -21.05
CA GLY A 32 -23.39 12.45 -21.04
C GLY A 32 -22.39 13.18 -20.13
N GLU A 33 -22.53 14.50 -20.04
CA GLU A 33 -21.69 15.36 -19.19
C GLU A 33 -22.43 15.76 -17.90
N ILE A 34 -21.67 15.98 -16.83
CA ILE A 34 -22.18 16.51 -15.57
C ILE A 34 -22.02 18.02 -15.59
N ASP A 35 -23.06 18.76 -15.20
CA ASP A 35 -22.98 20.21 -15.05
C ASP A 35 -22.06 20.59 -13.88
N ALA A 36 -20.95 21.26 -14.20
CA ALA A 36 -19.95 21.69 -13.23
C ALA A 36 -20.51 22.65 -12.15
N SER A 37 -21.63 23.32 -12.42
CA SER A 37 -22.29 24.22 -11.46
C SER A 37 -22.97 23.48 -10.30
N THR A 38 -23.30 22.20 -10.50
CA THR A 38 -23.94 21.33 -9.51
C THR A 38 -22.94 20.57 -8.63
N LEU A 39 -21.66 20.65 -8.96
CA LEU A 39 -20.61 19.95 -8.23
C LEU A 39 -20.29 20.70 -6.94
N PRO A 40 -20.24 20.00 -5.78
CA PRO A 40 -19.72 20.61 -4.56
C PRO A 40 -18.27 21.05 -4.80
N LEU A 41 -17.91 22.23 -4.28
CA LEU A 41 -16.58 22.82 -4.42
C LEU A 41 -15.52 21.76 -4.05
N LYS A 42 -14.73 21.34 -5.05
CA LYS A 42 -13.80 20.20 -5.00
C LYS A 42 -12.97 20.27 -3.72
N GLU A 43 -13.32 19.49 -2.69
CA GLU A 43 -12.36 19.18 -1.64
C GLU A 43 -11.22 18.46 -2.34
N LYS A 44 -10.03 19.04 -2.22
CA LYS A 44 -8.77 18.45 -2.66
C LYS A 44 -8.81 17.00 -2.19
N SER A 45 -8.99 16.08 -3.13
CA SER A 45 -8.85 14.66 -2.88
C SER A 45 -7.50 14.53 -2.20
N THR A 46 -7.50 14.27 -0.89
CA THR A 46 -6.32 13.76 -0.23
C THR A 46 -6.05 12.49 -1.01
N ASP A 47 -4.99 12.53 -1.83
CA ASP A 47 -4.44 11.33 -2.41
C ASP A 47 -4.41 10.34 -1.26
N TRP A 48 -5.30 9.35 -1.27
CA TRP A 48 -4.99 8.13 -0.57
C TRP A 48 -3.95 7.47 -1.46
N THR A 49 -2.77 8.09 -1.51
CA THR A 49 -1.55 7.33 -1.45
C THR A 49 -1.80 6.41 -0.26
N ALA A 50 -2.23 5.20 -0.58
CA ALA A 50 -1.67 4.01 0.02
C ALA A 50 -0.17 4.02 -0.30
N SER A 51 0.52 5.06 0.18
CA SER A 51 1.83 4.98 0.71
C SER A 51 1.69 4.03 1.89
N LEU A 52 1.61 2.75 1.55
CA LEU A 52 2.51 1.79 2.13
C LEU A 52 3.94 2.11 1.63
N SER A 53 4.35 3.38 1.70
CA SER A 53 5.73 3.68 1.99
C SER A 53 5.87 3.28 3.44
N THR A 54 6.26 2.04 3.66
CA THR A 54 7.12 1.68 4.78
C THR A 54 8.48 2.39 4.58
N ASN A 55 8.46 3.71 4.46
CA ASN A 55 9.62 4.58 4.54
C ASN A 55 9.51 5.30 5.88
N GLY A 56 9.42 4.50 6.93
CA GLY A 56 10.08 4.82 8.18
C GLY A 56 11.18 3.79 8.32
N ASP A 57 12.41 4.26 8.51
CA ASP A 57 13.63 3.50 8.86
C ASP A 57 13.41 2.37 9.90
N SER A 58 12.29 2.41 10.62
CA SER A 58 11.78 1.37 11.51
C SER A 58 11.68 -0.02 10.88
N SER A 59 11.40 -0.15 9.57
CA SER A 59 11.27 -1.48 8.95
C SER A 59 12.58 -2.27 8.95
N ASP A 60 13.73 -1.60 8.82
CA ASP A 60 15.05 -2.26 8.87
C ASP A 60 15.46 -2.62 10.29
N LEU A 61 15.09 -1.81 11.28
CA LEU A 61 15.29 -2.15 12.70
C LEU A 61 14.43 -3.35 13.11
N PHE A 62 13.18 -3.45 12.65
CA PHE A 62 12.36 -4.63 12.95
C PHE A 62 12.86 -5.90 12.23
N LYS A 63 13.47 -5.77 11.04
CA LYS A 63 14.12 -6.90 10.35
C LYS A 63 15.26 -7.50 11.18
N ILE A 64 16.06 -6.70 11.90
CA ILE A 64 17.16 -7.26 12.72
C ILE A 64 16.63 -8.14 13.87
N PHE A 65 15.51 -7.76 14.49
CA PHE A 65 14.88 -8.57 15.55
C PHE A 65 14.36 -9.90 15.02
N ILE A 66 13.85 -9.92 13.78
CA ILE A 66 13.38 -11.12 13.10
C ILE A 66 14.52 -12.11 12.82
N TYR A 67 15.75 -11.63 12.59
CA TYR A 67 16.94 -12.49 12.44
C TYR A 67 17.57 -12.92 13.77
N ILE A 68 17.56 -12.05 14.79
CA ILE A 68 18.14 -12.36 16.11
C ILE A 68 17.30 -13.40 16.86
N LEU A 69 15.97 -13.33 16.76
CA LEU A 69 15.07 -14.24 17.48
C LEU A 69 15.32 -15.73 17.16
N PRO A 70 15.40 -16.20 15.90
CA PRO A 70 15.72 -17.58 15.58
C PRO A 70 17.16 -17.96 15.97
N PHE A 71 18.12 -17.03 15.86
CA PHE A 71 19.50 -17.29 16.26
C PHE A 71 19.63 -17.47 17.78
N LEU A 72 18.88 -16.69 18.57
CA LEU A 72 18.87 -16.82 20.03
C LEU A 72 18.22 -18.14 20.47
N LEU A 73 17.11 -18.54 19.83
CA LEU A 73 16.45 -19.82 20.11
C LEU A 73 17.38 -21.01 19.84
N LEU A 74 18.25 -20.91 18.84
CA LEU A 74 19.21 -21.95 18.47
C LEU A 74 20.51 -21.89 19.31
N GLY A 75 21.02 -20.68 19.55
CA GLY A 75 22.32 -20.46 20.20
C GLY A 75 22.29 -20.50 21.73
N ALA A 76 21.21 -20.03 22.37
CA ALA A 76 21.08 -20.03 23.83
C ALA A 76 21.22 -21.43 24.47
N PRO A 77 20.54 -22.50 23.98
CA PRO A 77 20.71 -23.84 24.55
C PRO A 77 22.11 -24.40 24.30
N PHE A 78 22.75 -24.07 23.17
CA PHE A 78 24.11 -24.53 22.85
C PHE A 78 25.14 -23.92 23.80
N LEU A 79 25.06 -22.61 24.06
CA LEU A 79 25.89 -21.91 25.04
C LEU A 79 25.66 -22.49 26.44
N MET A 80 24.40 -22.61 26.87
CA MET A 80 24.07 -23.16 28.19
C MET A 80 24.65 -24.56 28.36
N HIS A 81 24.46 -25.46 27.39
CA HIS A 81 25.02 -26.81 27.41
C HIS A 81 26.56 -26.82 27.49
N PHE A 82 27.24 -25.90 26.80
CA PHE A 82 28.70 -25.82 26.82
C PHE A 82 29.24 -25.31 28.17
N TYR A 83 28.57 -24.32 28.78
CA TYR A 83 28.95 -23.81 30.10
C TYR A 83 28.58 -24.77 31.23
N THR A 84 27.50 -25.54 31.12
CA THR A 84 27.15 -26.59 32.10
C THR A 84 28.05 -27.83 32.00
N LYS A 85 28.93 -27.93 31.00
CA LYS A 85 29.90 -29.02 30.83
C LYS A 85 31.34 -28.67 31.25
N GLN A 86 31.54 -27.53 31.92
CA GLN A 86 32.85 -27.17 32.51
C GLN A 86 33.09 -27.74 33.91
N GLU A 87 32.29 -28.73 34.35
CA GLU A 87 32.61 -29.61 35.48
C GLU A 87 32.74 -31.07 35.02
#